data_AF-A0A2K3PFP1-F1
#
_entry.id   AF-A0A2K3PFP1-F1
#
_cell.length_a   1.000
_cell.length_b   1.000
_cell.length_c   1.000
_cell.angle_alpha   90.00
_cell.angle_beta   90.00
_cell.angle_gamma   90.00
#
_symmetry.space_group_name_H-M   'P 1'
#
loop_
_entity.id
_entity.type
_entity.pdbx_description
1 polymer ?
#
loop_
_entity_poly.entity_id
_entity_poly.type
_entity_poly.pdbx_seq_one_letter_code
_entity_poly.pdbx_strand_id
1 'polypeptide(L)'
;RHQGHLSLRSGRSFSKDSPMGHWQSIIESLNTILCTMKENFVPPVLVQKIFSQTFSYINVQLFNSLLLRRDCCTFSNGEYVKAGLAELELWCCQAKEEYAGTSWDELKHIRQAVGFLVIHQKYRISYDEIINDLCPIMSVQQLYRVCTLYWDANYNTRSVSPDVLSSMKVLMAEDSNNAQSDSFLLDDTSSIPFSVDDLSTSLQERDFSEMKPADELLENPAFQFLNE
;
A
#
# COMPACT_ATOMS: atom_id res chain seq x y z
N ARG A 1 -8.11 -2.42 54.91
CA ARG A 1 -8.90 -1.55 54.01
C ARG A 1 -8.24 -1.59 52.65
N HIS A 2 -8.94 -2.14 51.67
CA HIS A 2 -8.50 -2.40 50.31
C HIS A 2 -8.27 -1.11 49.50
N GLN A 3 -7.20 -1.07 48.72
CA GLN A 3 -7.09 -0.32 47.46
C GLN A 3 -6.64 -1.39 46.45
N GLY A 4 -7.33 -1.72 45.36
CA GLY A 4 -8.27 -0.95 44.55
C GLY A 4 -7.69 -0.80 43.14
N HIS A 5 -7.36 -1.93 42.50
CA HIS A 5 -6.83 -2.01 41.14
C HIS A 5 -7.94 -1.61 40.15
N LEU A 6 -7.87 -0.40 39.60
CA LEU A 6 -8.78 0.06 38.53
C LEU A 6 -8.20 -0.37 37.18
N SER A 7 -8.59 -1.57 36.76
CA SER A 7 -8.48 -2.00 35.36
C SER A 7 -9.46 -1.22 34.51
N LEU A 8 -8.97 -0.30 33.67
CA LEU A 8 -9.73 0.26 32.56
C LEU A 8 -9.66 -0.68 31.36
N ARG A 9 -10.40 -1.78 31.44
CA ARG A 9 -10.69 -2.63 30.28
C ARG A 9 -11.85 -1.97 29.54
N SER A 10 -11.55 -1.06 28.62
CA SER A 10 -12.55 -0.51 27.70
C SER A 10 -12.86 -1.57 26.64
N GLY A 11 -13.81 -2.44 26.95
CA GLY A 11 -14.44 -3.31 25.97
C GLY A 11 -15.30 -2.47 25.03
N ARG A 12 -14.78 -2.18 23.84
CA ARG A 12 -15.64 -1.89 22.69
C ARG A 12 -15.86 -3.20 21.96
N SER A 13 -17.08 -3.73 22.02
CA SER A 13 -17.52 -4.75 21.09
C SER A 13 -17.55 -4.12 19.70
N PHE A 14 -16.53 -4.43 18.89
CA PHE A 14 -16.45 -4.01 17.51
C PHE A 14 -17.52 -4.77 16.71
N SER A 15 -18.46 -4.04 16.13
CA SER A 15 -19.29 -4.57 15.05
C SER A 15 -18.35 -5.00 13.92
N LYS A 16 -18.35 -6.29 13.57
CA LYS A 16 -17.46 -6.87 12.55
C LYS A 16 -17.65 -6.33 11.13
N ASP A 17 -18.65 -5.47 10.91
CA ASP A 17 -19.08 -4.98 9.59
C ASP A 17 -18.99 -3.44 9.44
N SER A 18 -18.05 -2.78 10.11
CA SER A 18 -17.70 -1.41 9.72
C SER A 18 -16.75 -1.47 8.51
N PRO A 19 -16.96 -0.67 7.44
CA PRO A 19 -16.04 -0.59 6.32
C PRO A 19 -14.59 -0.34 6.78
N MET A 20 -14.41 0.49 7.83
CA MET A 20 -13.09 0.74 8.41
C MET A 20 -12.45 -0.50 9.06
N GLY A 21 -13.24 -1.50 9.43
CA GLY A 21 -12.75 -2.76 10.01
C GLY A 21 -11.85 -3.54 9.05
N HIS A 22 -12.08 -3.45 7.74
CA HIS A 22 -11.20 -4.08 6.75
C HIS A 22 -9.81 -3.44 6.73
N TRP A 23 -9.75 -2.11 6.74
CA TRP A 23 -8.48 -1.40 6.81
C TRP A 23 -7.74 -1.69 8.11
N GLN A 24 -8.44 -1.67 9.24
CA GLN A 24 -7.82 -2.02 10.53
C GLN A 24 -7.23 -3.44 10.54
N SER A 25 -7.91 -4.42 9.93
CA SER A 25 -7.36 -5.78 9.79
C SER A 25 -6.09 -5.84 8.94
N ILE A 26 -5.99 -5.02 7.88
CA ILE A 26 -4.77 -4.89 7.08
C ILE A 26 -3.65 -4.29 7.94
N ILE A 27 -3.92 -3.21 8.67
CA ILE A 27 -2.94 -2.56 9.55
C ILE A 27 -2.47 -3.50 10.66
N GLU A 28 -3.38 -4.25 11.28
CA GLU A 28 -3.06 -5.29 12.27
C GLU A 28 -2.13 -6.35 11.67
N SER A 29 -2.40 -6.79 10.44
CA SER A 29 -1.55 -7.77 9.75
C SER A 29 -0.14 -7.23 9.48
N LEU A 30 -0.02 -5.98 9.02
CA LEU A 30 1.27 -5.31 8.83
C LEU A 30 2.04 -5.20 10.15
N ASN A 31 1.35 -4.84 11.24
CA ASN A 31 1.95 -4.78 12.57
C ASN A 31 2.43 -6.15 13.05
N THR A 32 1.63 -7.20 12.89
CA THR A 32 2.04 -8.56 13.24
C THR A 32 3.30 -8.98 12.50
N ILE A 33 3.34 -8.77 11.17
CA ILE A 33 4.51 -9.10 10.36
C ILE A 33 5.75 -8.32 10.82
N LEU A 34 5.61 -7.01 11.06
CA LEU A 34 6.72 -6.17 11.54
C LEU A 34 7.23 -6.64 12.91
N CYS A 35 6.33 -6.89 13.87
CA CYS A 35 6.71 -7.39 15.19
C CYS A 35 7.45 -8.72 15.10
N THR A 36 6.93 -9.68 14.31
CA THR A 36 7.59 -10.97 14.11
C THR A 36 8.98 -10.82 13.49
N MET A 37 9.15 -9.96 12.49
CA MET A 37 10.46 -9.72 11.88
C MET A 37 11.46 -9.11 12.88
N LYS A 38 11.00 -8.18 13.72
CA LYS A 38 11.83 -7.56 14.77
C LYS A 38 12.23 -8.56 15.84
N GLU A 39 11.30 -9.40 16.30
CA GLU A 39 11.55 -10.46 17.28
C GLU A 39 12.55 -11.51 16.76
N ASN A 40 12.56 -11.76 15.45
CA ASN A 40 13.49 -12.66 14.77
C ASN A 40 14.77 -11.96 14.27
N PHE A 41 15.01 -10.72 14.69
CA PHE A 41 16.21 -9.94 14.33
C PHE A 41 16.47 -9.85 12.82
N VAL A 42 15.41 -9.84 12.00
CA VAL A 42 15.52 -9.70 10.55
C VAL A 42 16.16 -8.34 10.23
N PRO A 43 17.21 -8.28 9.39
CA PRO A 43 17.87 -7.04 9.01
C PRO A 43 16.86 -5.99 8.50
N PRO A 44 16.91 -4.73 8.98
CA PRO A 44 15.94 -3.69 8.59
C PRO A 44 15.83 -3.48 7.07
N VAL A 45 16.93 -3.60 6.34
CA VAL A 45 16.93 -3.51 4.87
C VAL A 45 16.00 -4.54 4.23
N LEU A 46 15.99 -5.79 4.71
CA LEU A 46 15.07 -6.81 4.20
C LEU A 46 13.62 -6.48 4.57
N VAL A 47 13.40 -6.00 5.79
CA VAL A 47 12.06 -5.58 6.25
C VAL A 47 11.51 -4.48 5.35
N GLN A 48 12.31 -3.46 5.03
CA GLN A 48 11.93 -2.38 4.11
C GLN A 48 11.55 -2.91 2.72
N LYS A 49 12.31 -3.85 2.17
CA LYS A 49 12.03 -4.43 0.85
C LYS A 49 10.75 -5.24 0.84
N ILE A 50 10.47 -5.99 1.91
CA ILE A 50 9.22 -6.73 2.05
C ILE A 50 8.01 -5.78 2.13
N PHE A 51 8.10 -4.71 2.91
CA PHE A 51 7.01 -3.73 2.97
C PHE A 51 6.86 -2.93 1.68
N SER A 52 7.95 -2.59 1.00
CA SER A 52 7.88 -1.94 -0.31
C SER A 52 7.15 -2.84 -1.31
N GLN A 53 7.48 -4.13 -1.36
CA GLN A 53 6.79 -5.10 -2.20
C GLN A 53 5.30 -5.23 -1.82
N THR A 54 5.00 -5.26 -0.52
CA THR A 54 3.63 -5.35 -0.02
C THR A 54 2.80 -4.13 -0.42
N PHE A 55 3.34 -2.93 -0.30
CA PHE A 55 2.68 -1.68 -0.67
C PHE A 55 2.51 -1.57 -2.18
N SER A 56 3.51 -2.01 -2.95
CA SER A 56 3.42 -2.10 -4.41
C SER A 56 2.29 -3.07 -4.84
N TYR A 57 2.17 -4.22 -4.16
CA TYR A 57 1.07 -5.15 -4.40
C TYR A 57 -0.30 -4.54 -4.06
N ILE A 58 -0.44 -3.84 -2.93
CA ILE A 58 -1.67 -3.12 -2.57
C ILE A 58 -2.01 -2.07 -3.65
N ASN A 59 -1.01 -1.30 -4.11
CA ASN A 59 -1.18 -0.33 -5.19
C ASN A 59 -1.78 -0.99 -6.44
N VAL A 60 -1.18 -2.09 -6.90
CA VAL A 60 -1.62 -2.82 -8.10
C VAL A 60 -3.04 -3.34 -7.93
N GLN A 61 -3.35 -4.01 -6.81
CA GLN A 61 -4.66 -4.63 -6.58
C GLN A 61 -5.78 -3.58 -6.53
N LEU A 62 -5.57 -2.49 -5.79
CA LEU A 62 -6.59 -1.43 -5.67
C LEU A 62 -6.76 -0.68 -6.99
N PHE A 63 -5.66 -0.32 -7.65
CA PHE A 63 -5.71 0.45 -8.89
C PHE A 63 -6.30 -0.37 -10.04
N ASN A 64 -5.90 -1.64 -10.22
CA ASN A 64 -6.50 -2.51 -11.23
C ASN A 64 -8.00 -2.75 -10.95
N SER A 65 -8.40 -2.82 -9.68
CA SER A 65 -9.83 -2.89 -9.33
C SER A 65 -10.60 -1.65 -9.82
N LEU A 66 -10.07 -0.44 -9.65
CA LEU A 66 -10.68 0.78 -10.20
C LEU A 66 -10.78 0.72 -11.74
N LEU A 67 -9.75 0.25 -12.42
CA LEU A 67 -9.71 0.18 -13.88
C LEU A 67 -10.65 -0.86 -14.49
N LEU A 68 -11.07 -1.86 -13.71
CA LEU A 68 -11.88 -2.98 -14.18
C LEU A 68 -13.35 -2.89 -13.75
N ARG A 69 -13.67 -2.13 -12.70
CA ARG A 69 -14.98 -2.18 -12.03
C ARG A 69 -15.60 -0.82 -11.86
N ARG A 70 -16.76 -0.62 -12.52
CA ARG A 70 -17.54 0.62 -12.42
C ARG A 70 -17.99 0.93 -10.99
N ASP A 71 -18.35 -0.09 -10.22
CA ASP A 71 -18.81 0.08 -8.84
C ASP A 71 -17.69 0.58 -7.91
N CYS A 72 -16.42 0.47 -8.30
CA CYS A 72 -15.29 1.02 -7.53
C CYS A 72 -15.04 2.51 -7.83
N CYS A 73 -15.45 3.03 -8.99
CA CYS A 73 -15.23 4.41 -9.42
C CYS A 73 -16.37 5.36 -9.00
N THR A 74 -16.53 5.56 -7.68
CA THR A 74 -17.54 6.48 -7.13
C THR A 74 -16.89 7.47 -6.16
N PHE A 75 -17.57 8.59 -5.87
CA PHE A 75 -17.08 9.54 -4.86
C PHE A 75 -16.94 8.86 -3.47
N SER A 76 -17.97 8.11 -3.05
CA SER A 76 -17.97 7.40 -1.77
C SER A 76 -16.84 6.38 -1.65
N ASN A 77 -16.58 5.60 -2.70
CA ASN A 77 -15.48 4.65 -2.68
C ASN A 77 -14.13 5.35 -2.72
N GLY A 78 -14.02 6.48 -3.42
CA GLY A 78 -12.84 7.35 -3.33
C GLY A 78 -12.57 7.78 -1.88
N GLU A 79 -13.57 8.31 -1.17
CA GLU A 79 -13.41 8.72 0.23
C GLU A 79 -13.09 7.54 1.16
N TYR A 80 -13.71 6.38 0.93
CA TYR A 80 -13.39 5.16 1.68
C TYR A 80 -11.94 4.71 1.50
N VAL A 81 -11.45 4.64 0.26
CA VAL A 81 -10.06 4.25 -0.01
C VAL A 81 -9.09 5.33 0.49
N LYS A 82 -9.44 6.61 0.36
CA LYS A 82 -8.64 7.72 0.89
C LYS A 82 -8.44 7.63 2.40
N ALA A 83 -9.50 7.29 3.15
CA ALA A 83 -9.38 7.05 4.59
C ALA A 83 -8.44 5.87 4.89
N GLY A 84 -8.54 4.78 4.13
CA GLY A 84 -7.62 3.64 4.26
C GLY A 84 -6.16 3.98 3.93
N LEU A 85 -5.93 4.76 2.88
CA LEU A 85 -4.60 5.24 2.52
C LEU A 85 -4.00 6.13 3.62
N ALA A 86 -4.81 6.94 4.31
CA ALA A 86 -4.36 7.73 5.45
C ALA A 86 -3.93 6.86 6.65
N GLU A 87 -4.62 5.73 6.90
CA GLU A 87 -4.19 4.76 7.92
C GLU A 87 -2.88 4.08 7.54
N LEU A 88 -2.68 3.74 6.25
CA LEU A 88 -1.41 3.19 5.76
C LEU A 88 -0.26 4.21 5.86
N GLU A 89 -0.50 5.48 5.56
CA GLU A 89 0.47 6.56 5.74
C GLU A 89 0.86 6.71 7.21
N LEU A 90 -0.13 6.70 8.11
CA LEU A 90 0.10 6.74 9.55
C LEU A 90 0.92 5.53 10.02
N TRP A 91 0.63 4.34 9.50
CA TRP A 91 1.39 3.13 9.80
C TRP A 91 2.85 3.26 9.38
N CYS A 92 3.14 3.79 8.18
CA CYS A 92 4.51 4.08 7.74
C CYS A 92 5.24 5.03 8.71
N CYS A 93 4.57 6.10 9.15
CA CYS A 93 5.12 7.03 10.15
C CYS A 93 5.44 6.34 11.48
N GLN A 94 4.59 5.41 11.93
CA GLN A 94 4.78 4.66 13.18
C GLN A 94 5.88 3.60 13.07
N ALA A 95 5.96 2.91 11.93
CA ALA A 95 7.03 1.97 11.61
C ALA A 95 8.39 2.66 11.42
N LYS A 96 8.41 3.99 11.18
CA LYS A 96 9.59 4.84 10.95
C LYS A 96 10.34 4.47 9.67
N GLU A 97 11.23 5.38 9.25
CA GLU A 97 12.12 5.21 8.10
C GLU A 97 12.94 3.91 8.19
N GLU A 98 13.32 3.50 9.40
CA GLU A 98 14.06 2.25 9.67
C GLU A 98 13.38 1.00 9.08
N TYR A 99 12.05 0.89 9.15
CA TYR A 99 11.32 -0.31 8.71
C TYR A 99 10.41 -0.07 7.53
N ALA A 100 9.77 1.10 7.44
CA ALA A 100 8.89 1.44 6.32
C ALA A 100 9.68 1.94 5.10
N GLY A 101 10.85 2.58 5.30
CA GLY A 101 11.62 3.18 4.22
C GLY A 101 10.74 4.05 3.29
N THR A 102 10.84 3.81 1.98
CA THR A 102 10.06 4.49 0.94
C THR A 102 8.78 3.74 0.54
N SER A 103 8.29 2.80 1.36
CA SER A 103 7.13 1.95 0.99
C SER A 103 5.87 2.77 0.64
N TRP A 104 5.71 3.96 1.23
CA TRP A 104 4.59 4.87 0.92
C TRP A 104 4.56 5.35 -0.54
N ASP A 105 5.73 5.45 -1.18
CA ASP A 105 5.86 5.90 -2.56
C ASP A 105 5.37 4.86 -3.57
N GLU A 106 5.31 3.59 -3.16
CA GLU A 106 4.80 2.49 -3.98
C GLU A 106 3.28 2.61 -4.24
N LEU A 107 2.54 3.33 -3.38
CA LEU A 107 1.10 3.57 -3.50
C LEU A 107 0.73 4.71 -4.48
N LYS A 108 1.69 5.18 -5.29
CA LYS A 108 1.54 6.35 -6.16
C LYS A 108 0.34 6.31 -7.12
N HIS A 109 0.03 5.17 -7.74
CA HIS A 109 -1.06 5.09 -8.73
C HIS A 109 -2.43 5.19 -8.06
N ILE A 110 -2.65 4.40 -7.00
CA ILE A 110 -3.91 4.44 -6.28
C ILE A 110 -4.10 5.79 -5.59
N ARG A 111 -3.04 6.42 -5.07
CA ARG A 111 -3.11 7.76 -4.47
C ARG A 111 -3.56 8.82 -5.46
N GLN A 112 -3.01 8.85 -6.67
CA GLN A 112 -3.41 9.80 -7.71
C GLN A 112 -4.86 9.55 -8.17
N ALA A 113 -5.21 8.30 -8.46
CA ALA A 113 -6.56 7.95 -8.88
C ALA A 113 -7.62 8.30 -7.83
N VAL A 114 -7.37 7.97 -6.56
CA VAL A 114 -8.30 8.28 -5.46
C VAL A 114 -8.36 9.79 -5.21
N GLY A 115 -7.22 10.48 -5.23
CA GLY A 115 -7.15 11.94 -5.13
C GLY A 115 -8.01 12.63 -6.19
N PHE A 116 -7.99 12.11 -7.42
CA PHE A 116 -8.87 12.57 -8.50
C PHE A 116 -10.35 12.21 -8.24
N LEU A 117 -10.66 10.97 -7.84
CA LEU A 117 -12.04 10.50 -7.60
C LEU A 117 -12.80 11.32 -6.56
N VAL A 118 -12.10 11.87 -5.56
CA VAL A 118 -12.71 12.67 -4.48
C VAL A 118 -12.84 14.16 -4.81
N ILE A 119 -12.53 14.59 -6.03
CA ILE A 119 -12.75 15.97 -6.45
C ILE A 119 -14.23 16.19 -6.78
N HIS A 120 -14.88 17.20 -6.20
CA HIS A 120 -16.31 17.46 -6.47
C HIS A 120 -16.60 17.98 -7.88
N GLN A 121 -15.75 18.86 -8.42
CA GLN A 121 -16.01 19.60 -9.66
C GLN A 121 -15.13 19.12 -10.83
N LYS A 122 -15.04 17.79 -11.04
CA LYS A 122 -14.19 17.21 -12.11
C LYS A 122 -14.50 17.75 -13.50
N TYR A 123 -15.77 18.11 -13.76
CA TYR A 123 -16.22 18.69 -15.03
C TYR A 123 -15.58 20.05 -15.37
N ARG A 124 -14.93 20.71 -14.41
CA ARG A 124 -14.20 21.97 -14.61
C ARG A 124 -12.70 21.77 -14.85
N ILE A 125 -12.20 20.56 -14.64
CA ILE A 125 -10.79 20.25 -14.77
C ILE A 125 -10.49 19.99 -16.25
N SER A 126 -9.47 20.67 -16.76
CA SER A 126 -8.95 20.50 -18.11
C SER A 126 -8.12 19.22 -18.25
N TYR A 127 -7.89 18.78 -19.48
CA TYR A 127 -7.02 17.64 -19.73
C TYR A 127 -5.59 17.90 -19.22
N ASP A 128 -5.06 19.10 -19.45
CA ASP A 128 -3.70 19.47 -19.05
C ASP A 128 -3.52 19.46 -17.52
N GLU A 129 -4.49 19.95 -16.75
CA GLU A 129 -4.45 19.88 -15.27
C GLU A 129 -4.46 18.42 -14.78
N ILE A 130 -5.19 17.53 -15.47
CA ILE A 130 -5.23 16.11 -15.10
C ILE A 130 -3.85 15.48 -15.25
N ILE A 131 -3.18 15.68 -16.40
CA ILE A 131 -1.92 15.00 -16.70
C ILE A 131 -0.70 15.65 -16.05
N ASN A 132 -0.74 16.95 -15.74
CA ASN A 132 0.42 17.64 -15.18
C ASN A 132 0.37 17.74 -13.66
N ASP A 133 -0.82 17.94 -13.08
CA ASP A 133 -0.94 18.27 -11.66
C ASP A 133 -1.57 17.15 -10.83
N LEU A 134 -2.56 16.44 -11.36
CA LEU A 134 -3.36 15.50 -10.58
C LEU A 134 -2.89 14.05 -10.71
N CYS A 135 -2.62 13.60 -11.93
CA CYS A 135 -2.36 12.21 -12.25
C CYS A 135 -1.18 12.01 -13.21
N PRO A 136 0.00 12.60 -12.97
CA PRO A 136 1.12 12.61 -13.93
C PRO A 136 1.76 11.26 -14.23
N ILE A 137 1.52 10.23 -13.41
CA ILE A 137 2.09 8.90 -13.67
C ILE A 137 1.13 7.97 -14.43
N MET A 138 -0.14 8.35 -14.55
CA MET A 138 -1.15 7.52 -15.19
C MET A 138 -1.12 7.72 -16.70
N SER A 139 -1.24 6.63 -17.47
CA SER A 139 -1.35 6.72 -18.92
C SER A 139 -2.71 7.31 -19.34
N VAL A 140 -2.78 7.85 -20.57
CA VAL A 140 -4.02 8.37 -21.14
C VAL A 140 -5.13 7.29 -21.14
N GLN A 141 -4.78 6.04 -21.41
CA GLN A 141 -5.71 4.91 -21.40
C GLN A 141 -6.26 4.60 -20.00
N GLN A 142 -5.42 4.71 -18.96
CA GLN A 142 -5.85 4.55 -17.56
C GLN A 142 -6.77 5.69 -17.13
N LEU A 143 -6.40 6.93 -17.45
CA LEU A 143 -7.21 8.12 -17.17
C LEU A 143 -8.58 8.05 -17.84
N TYR A 144 -8.61 7.70 -19.12
CA TYR A 144 -9.83 7.54 -19.89
C TYR A 144 -10.75 6.48 -19.26
N ARG A 145 -10.20 5.34 -18.82
CA ARG A 145 -10.97 4.31 -18.11
C ARG A 145 -11.54 4.82 -16.78
N VAL A 146 -10.73 5.42 -15.92
CA VAL A 146 -11.22 5.96 -14.63
C VAL A 146 -12.33 6.99 -14.86
N CYS A 147 -12.16 7.90 -15.81
CA CYS A 147 -13.15 8.94 -16.12
C CYS A 147 -14.45 8.38 -16.68
N THR A 148 -14.39 7.34 -17.53
CA THR A 148 -15.58 6.72 -18.13
C THR A 148 -16.30 5.74 -17.20
N LEU A 149 -15.57 5.06 -16.32
CA LEU A 149 -16.15 4.23 -15.27
C LEU A 149 -16.74 5.04 -14.13
N TYR A 150 -16.34 6.30 -13.98
CA TYR A 150 -16.84 7.16 -12.92
C TYR A 150 -18.35 7.33 -12.98
N TRP A 151 -19.02 6.93 -11.91
CA TRP A 151 -20.47 7.07 -11.75
C TRP A 151 -20.82 7.33 -10.30
N ASP A 152 -21.39 8.50 -10.01
CA ASP A 152 -21.84 8.84 -8.67
C ASP A 152 -23.33 9.23 -8.67
N ALA A 153 -24.16 8.34 -8.13
CA ALA A 153 -25.59 8.58 -7.95
C ALA A 153 -25.91 9.28 -6.60
N ASN A 154 -24.99 9.27 -5.64
CA ASN A 154 -25.28 9.63 -4.26
C ASN A 154 -24.98 11.10 -3.95
N TYR A 155 -23.89 11.65 -4.49
CA TYR A 155 -23.49 13.05 -4.26
C TYR A 155 -23.71 13.94 -5.48
N ASN A 156 -24.29 13.38 -6.56
CA ASN A 156 -24.50 14.06 -7.84
C ASN A 156 -23.23 14.72 -8.39
N THR A 157 -22.07 14.17 -8.05
CA THR A 157 -20.80 14.63 -8.59
C THR A 157 -20.63 14.05 -10.01
N ARG A 158 -20.16 14.88 -10.93
CA ARG A 158 -20.04 14.53 -12.34
C ARG A 158 -18.61 14.12 -12.67
N SER A 159 -18.46 13.30 -13.69
CA SER A 159 -17.15 13.05 -14.32
C SER A 159 -16.64 14.33 -15.01
N VAL A 160 -15.48 14.21 -15.67
CA VAL A 160 -14.88 15.25 -16.51
C VAL A 160 -15.80 15.63 -17.67
N SER A 161 -15.50 16.76 -18.33
CA SER A 161 -16.28 17.20 -19.48
C SER A 161 -16.19 16.23 -20.67
N PRO A 162 -17.20 16.19 -21.55
CA PRO A 162 -17.14 15.39 -22.78
C PRO A 162 -15.95 15.75 -23.69
N ASP A 163 -15.52 17.01 -23.66
CA ASP A 163 -14.38 17.49 -24.44
C ASP A 163 -13.08 16.84 -23.96
N VAL A 164 -12.86 16.74 -22.65
CA VAL A 164 -11.70 16.05 -22.06
C VAL A 164 -11.68 14.57 -22.46
N LEU A 165 -12.82 13.89 -22.41
CA LEU A 165 -12.93 12.49 -22.86
C LEU A 165 -12.63 12.34 -24.36
N SER A 166 -13.02 13.33 -25.17
CA SER A 166 -12.78 13.32 -26.61
C SER A 166 -11.30 13.55 -26.92
N SER A 167 -10.63 14.47 -26.22
CA SER A 167 -9.19 14.67 -26.32
C SER A 167 -8.42 13.40 -25.96
N MET A 168 -8.78 12.73 -24.86
CA MET A 168 -8.17 11.45 -24.48
C MET A 168 -8.31 10.38 -25.57
N LYS A 169 -9.49 10.28 -26.21
CA LYS A 169 -9.70 9.31 -27.31
C LYS A 169 -8.81 9.57 -28.51
N VAL A 170 -8.62 10.84 -28.90
CA VAL A 170 -7.76 11.22 -30.02
C VAL A 170 -6.32 10.83 -29.72
N LEU A 171 -5.81 11.18 -28.54
CA LEU A 171 -4.44 10.87 -28.12
C LEU A 171 -4.19 9.36 -28.04
N MET A 172 -5.15 8.58 -27.52
CA MET A 172 -5.04 7.12 -27.50
C MET A 172 -5.00 6.49 -28.90
N ALA A 173 -5.73 7.06 -29.87
CA ALA A 173 -5.70 6.58 -31.26
C ALA A 173 -4.38 6.93 -31.96
N GLU A 174 -3.75 8.05 -31.58
CA GLU A 174 -2.42 8.44 -32.05
C GLU A 174 -1.33 7.52 -31.47
N ASP A 175 -1.40 7.24 -30.16
CA ASP A 175 -0.45 6.35 -29.46
C ASP A 175 -0.55 4.88 -29.90
N SER A 176 -1.75 4.40 -30.26
CA SER A 176 -1.95 3.01 -30.73
C SER A 176 -1.24 2.71 -32.05
N ASN A 177 -0.84 3.74 -32.81
CA ASN A 177 0.00 3.56 -34.00
C ASN A 177 1.48 3.34 -33.66
N ASN A 178 1.89 3.58 -32.40
CA ASN A 178 3.20 3.27 -31.87
C ASN A 178 3.09 2.02 -30.99
N ALA A 179 3.60 0.89 -31.46
CA ALA A 179 3.41 -0.47 -30.93
C ALA A 179 4.02 -0.76 -29.54
N GLN A 180 4.02 0.19 -28.60
CA GLN A 180 4.61 0.05 -27.28
C GLN A 180 3.51 0.08 -26.20
N SER A 181 3.06 -1.12 -25.81
CA SER A 181 2.23 -1.43 -24.63
C SER A 181 0.74 -1.03 -24.69
N ASP A 182 -0.09 -1.93 -25.22
CA ASP A 182 -1.56 -1.91 -25.11
C ASP A 182 -2.11 -2.20 -23.69
N SER A 183 -1.24 -2.55 -22.73
CA SER A 183 -1.67 -2.92 -21.39
C SER A 183 -1.92 -1.69 -20.51
N PHE A 184 -3.18 -1.51 -20.12
CA PHE A 184 -3.60 -0.47 -19.18
C PHE A 184 -3.49 -0.89 -17.72
N LEU A 185 -3.36 -2.19 -17.44
CA LEU A 185 -3.25 -2.72 -16.09
C LEU A 185 -1.80 -2.64 -15.62
N LEU A 186 -1.62 -2.44 -14.32
CA LEU A 186 -0.32 -2.60 -13.68
C LEU A 186 0.00 -4.09 -13.55
N ASP A 187 1.24 -4.46 -13.82
CA ASP A 187 1.75 -5.83 -13.67
C ASP A 187 1.82 -6.22 -12.19
N ASP A 188 1.29 -7.40 -11.86
CA ASP A 188 1.27 -7.97 -10.52
C ASP A 188 2.39 -8.99 -10.26
N THR A 189 3.18 -9.33 -11.28
CA THR A 189 4.30 -10.30 -11.17
C THR A 189 5.66 -9.64 -10.90
N SER A 190 5.74 -8.32 -11.01
CA SER A 190 6.96 -7.56 -10.79
C SER A 190 7.42 -7.62 -9.33
N SER A 191 8.68 -8.04 -9.14
CA SER A 191 9.35 -8.09 -7.85
C SER A 191 10.37 -6.96 -7.72
N ILE A 192 10.39 -6.27 -6.58
CA ILE A 192 11.37 -5.22 -6.27
C ILE A 192 12.70 -5.88 -5.89
N PRO A 193 13.78 -5.66 -6.67
CA PRO A 193 15.07 -6.23 -6.35
C PRO A 193 15.72 -5.52 -5.14
N PHE A 194 16.61 -6.25 -4.47
CA PHE A 194 17.53 -5.71 -3.47
C PHE A 194 18.95 -6.22 -3.75
N SER A 195 19.96 -5.42 -3.40
CA SER A 195 21.34 -5.78 -3.67
C SER A 195 21.94 -6.58 -2.51
N VAL A 196 22.96 -7.39 -2.80
CA VAL A 196 23.74 -8.08 -1.77
C VAL A 196 24.57 -7.09 -0.96
N ASP A 197 24.91 -5.94 -1.55
CA ASP A 197 25.63 -4.87 -0.88
C ASP A 197 24.76 -4.20 0.20
N ASP A 198 23.47 -4.00 -0.07
CA ASP A 198 22.48 -3.47 0.89
C ASP A 198 22.38 -4.38 2.13
N LEU A 199 22.50 -5.70 1.92
CA LEU A 199 22.54 -6.69 2.99
C LEU A 199 23.83 -6.65 3.78
N SER A 200 24.97 -6.62 3.09
CA SER A 200 26.30 -6.66 3.72
C SER A 200 26.53 -5.48 4.67
N THR A 201 26.00 -4.30 4.32
CA THR A 201 26.09 -3.08 5.13
C THR A 201 25.12 -3.06 6.31
N SER A 202 24.04 -3.87 6.25
CA SER A 202 23.04 -3.98 7.31
C SER A 202 23.34 -5.07 8.34
N LEU A 203 24.21 -6.03 8.02
CA LEU A 203 24.60 -7.09 8.94
C LEU A 203 25.51 -6.53 10.03
N GLN A 204 25.03 -6.54 11.27
CA GLN A 204 25.84 -6.19 12.42
C GLN A 204 26.77 -7.36 12.75
N GLU A 205 28.08 -7.12 12.79
CA GLU A 205 29.02 -8.06 13.41
C GLU A 205 28.61 -8.25 14.88
N ARG A 206 28.24 -9.48 15.23
CA ARG A 206 27.93 -9.83 16.61
C ARG A 206 29.03 -10.71 17.17
N ASP A 207 29.46 -10.37 18.38
CA ASP A 207 30.34 -11.21 19.15
C ASP A 207 29.52 -12.32 19.82
N PHE A 208 29.86 -13.56 19.52
CA PHE A 208 29.20 -14.75 20.06
C PHE A 208 30.02 -15.44 21.15
N SER A 209 31.16 -14.86 21.54
CA SER A 209 32.11 -15.46 22.48
C SER A 209 31.51 -15.75 23.87
N GLU A 210 30.45 -15.04 24.26
CA GLU A 210 29.74 -15.22 25.55
C GLU A 210 28.33 -15.84 25.40
N MET A 211 27.97 -16.32 24.20
CA MET A 211 26.63 -16.84 23.97
C MET A 211 26.47 -18.24 24.58
N LYS A 212 25.53 -18.39 25.51
CA LYS A 212 25.20 -19.69 26.09
C LYS A 212 24.30 -20.49 25.14
N PRO A 213 24.53 -21.80 24.97
CA PRO A 213 23.62 -22.67 24.24
C PRO A 213 22.25 -22.74 24.93
N ALA A 214 21.21 -22.99 24.15
CA ALA A 214 19.85 -23.15 24.66
C ALA A 214 19.71 -24.46 25.46
N ASP A 215 18.99 -24.43 26.58
CA ASP A 215 18.87 -25.57 27.50
C ASP A 215 18.30 -26.81 26.80
N GLU A 216 17.36 -26.63 25.86
CA GLU A 216 16.75 -27.74 25.11
C GLU A 216 17.75 -28.47 24.20
N LEU A 217 18.80 -27.79 23.74
CA LEU A 217 19.87 -28.41 22.96
C LEU A 217 20.81 -29.22 23.85
N LEU A 218 21.01 -28.79 25.10
CA LEU A 218 21.86 -29.49 26.06
C LEU A 218 21.26 -30.82 26.52
N GLU A 219 19.93 -30.95 26.48
CA GLU A 219 19.23 -32.21 26.76
C GLU A 219 19.40 -33.26 25.64
N ASN A 220 19.81 -32.84 24.44
CA ASN A 220 19.98 -33.73 23.29
C ASN A 220 21.42 -34.28 23.23
N PRO A 221 21.62 -35.61 23.32
CA PRO A 221 22.96 -36.22 23.27
C PRO A 221 23.78 -35.86 22.03
N ALA A 222 23.12 -35.56 20.90
CA ALA A 222 23.79 -35.18 19.66
C ALA A 222 24.47 -33.80 19.72
N PHE A 223 24.15 -32.96 20.71
CA PHE A 223 24.63 -31.58 20.84
C PHE A 223 25.54 -31.35 22.07
N GLN A 224 26.05 -32.41 22.70
CA GLN A 224 26.96 -32.29 23.85
C GLN A 224 28.25 -31.50 23.57
N PHE A 225 28.67 -31.42 22.30
CA PHE A 225 29.85 -30.64 21.88
C PHE A 225 29.71 -29.13 22.13
N LEU A 226 28.49 -28.62 22.41
CA LEU A 226 28.26 -27.21 22.74
C LEU A 226 28.69 -26.84 24.18
N ASN A 227 29.11 -27.81 24.99
CA ASN A 227 29.63 -27.60 26.35
C ASN A 227 31.16 -27.47 26.41
N GLU A 228 31.88 -27.66 25.29
CA GLU A 228 33.34 -27.54 25.19
C GLU A 228 33.77 -26.12 24.76
#